data_AF-A0A961MJH3-F1
#
_entry.id   AF-A0A961MJH3-F1
#
_cell.length_a   1.000
_cell.length_b   1.000
_cell.length_c   1.000
_cell.angle_alpha   90.00
_cell.angle_beta   90.00
_cell.angle_gamma   90.00
#
_symmetry.space_group_name_H-M   'P 1'
#
loop_
_entity.id
_entity.type
_entity.pdbx_description
1 polymer ?
#
loop_
_entity_poly.entity_id
_entity_poly.type
_entity_poly.pdbx_seq_one_letter_code
_entity_poly.pdbx_strand_id
1 'polypeptide(L)'
;MSLKIEICDPRDADALWCLGQYYAELNRRFAGGFDVNLSRDPEAGAMVAPRGAFLVARDAAGPLGCVGLKGGKDYAEIKRL
;
A
#
# COMPACT_ATOMS: atom_id res chain seq x y z
N MET A 1 15.16 -3.67 18.30
CA MET A 1 14.48 -3.07 17.14
C MET A 1 13.06 -3.61 17.14
N SER A 2 12.03 -2.76 17.31
CA SER A 2 10.63 -3.19 17.40
C SER A 2 9.93 -2.77 16.12
N LEU A 3 9.38 -3.74 15.40
CA LEU A 3 8.57 -3.53 14.21
C LEU A 3 7.10 -3.64 14.61
N LYS A 4 6.29 -2.66 14.22
CA LYS A 4 4.83 -2.71 14.35
C LYS A 4 4.18 -2.67 12.99
N ILE A 5 3.12 -3.44 12.82
CA ILE A 5 2.27 -3.43 11.63
C ILE A 5 0.88 -3.07 12.10
N GLU A 6 0.36 -1.94 11.63
CA GLU A 6 -0.89 -1.37 12.12
C GLU A 6 -1.79 -0.99 10.94
N ILE A 7 -3.10 -1.18 11.12
CA ILE A 7 -4.10 -0.72 10.18
C ILE A 7 -4.15 0.81 10.23
N CYS A 8 -4.20 1.46 9.07
CA CYS A 8 -4.32 2.91 8.93
C CYS A 8 -5.18 3.27 7.72
N ASP A 9 -5.55 4.55 7.57
CA ASP A 9 -6.23 4.99 6.35
C ASP A 9 -5.19 5.03 5.22
N PRO A 10 -5.49 4.51 4.01
CA PRO A 10 -4.58 4.60 2.87
C PRO A 10 -4.23 6.04 2.44
N ARG A 11 -4.94 7.05 2.98
CA ARG A 11 -4.72 8.48 2.76
C ARG A 11 -3.89 9.14 3.86
N ASP A 12 -3.49 8.40 4.89
CA ASP A 12 -2.60 8.91 5.94
C ASP A 12 -1.22 9.26 5.37
N ALA A 13 -0.53 10.21 5.99
CA ALA A 13 0.76 10.72 5.51
C ALA A 13 1.80 9.59 5.33
N ASP A 14 1.90 8.68 6.30
CA ASP A 14 2.82 7.54 6.22
C ASP A 14 2.45 6.56 5.10
N ALA A 15 1.15 6.32 4.90
CA ALA A 15 0.65 5.45 3.84
C ALA A 15 1.00 6.03 2.46
N LEU A 16 0.72 7.32 2.26
CA LEU A 16 1.05 8.03 1.02
C LEU A 16 2.56 8.07 0.79
N TRP A 17 3.37 8.25 1.84
CA TRP A 17 4.82 8.21 1.73
C TRP A 17 5.31 6.84 1.28
N CYS A 18 4.87 5.75 1.92
CA CYS A 18 5.25 4.39 1.55
C CYS A 18 4.81 4.04 0.12
N LEU A 19 3.60 4.41 -0.28
CA LEU A 19 3.11 4.23 -1.65
C LEU A 19 4.00 4.97 -2.66
N GLY A 20 4.39 6.21 -2.34
CA GLY A 20 5.32 6.99 -3.15
C GLY A 20 6.67 6.28 -3.33
N GLN A 21 7.25 5.75 -2.24
CA GLN A 21 8.51 4.99 -2.32
C GLN A 21 8.37 3.72 -3.17
N TYR A 22 7.28 2.97 -3.00
CA TYR A 22 6.98 1.78 -3.77
C TYR A 22 6.86 2.09 -5.27
N TYR A 23 6.09 3.11 -5.65
CA TYR A 23 5.95 3.51 -7.06
C TYR A 23 7.26 4.04 -7.65
N ALA A 24 8.03 4.80 -6.88
CA ALA A 24 9.34 5.28 -7.32
C ALA A 24 10.33 4.13 -7.56
N GLU A 25 10.31 3.08 -6.72
CA GLU A 25 11.10 1.88 -6.93
C GLU A 25 10.70 1.15 -8.21
N LEU A 26 9.40 0.92 -8.43
CA LEU A 26 8.92 0.28 -9.67
C LEU A 26 9.29 1.08 -10.91
N ASN A 27 9.15 2.41 -10.87
CA ASN A 27 9.52 3.28 -11.97
C ASN A 27 11.02 3.21 -12.30
N ARG A 28 11.89 3.02 -11.30
CA ARG A 28 13.32 2.81 -11.51
C ARG A 28 13.65 1.43 -12.07
N ARG A 29 12.89 0.39 -11.70
CA ARG A 29 13.17 -1.00 -12.10
C ARG A 29 12.66 -1.36 -13.48
N PHE A 30 11.55 -0.77 -13.93
CA PHE A 30 10.97 -1.09 -15.22
C PHE A 30 11.54 -0.18 -16.32
N ALA A 31 12.06 -0.78 -17.38
CA ALA A 31 12.67 -0.05 -18.50
C ALA A 31 11.71 0.95 -19.18
N GLY A 32 10.40 0.67 -19.16
CA GLY A 32 9.34 1.55 -19.68
C GLY A 32 8.76 2.53 -18.65
N GLY A 33 9.33 2.59 -17.44
CA GLY A 33 8.75 3.31 -16.31
C GLY A 33 7.55 2.60 -15.68
N PHE A 34 6.95 3.26 -14.69
CA PHE A 34 5.76 2.79 -13.99
C PHE A 34 4.82 3.97 -13.71
N ASP A 35 3.61 3.92 -14.26
CA ASP A 35 2.54 4.86 -13.94
C ASP A 35 1.41 4.12 -13.22
N VAL A 36 1.23 4.45 -11.94
CA VAL A 36 0.17 3.86 -11.11
C VAL A 36 -1.22 4.14 -11.66
N ASN A 37 -1.44 5.25 -12.37
CA ASN A 37 -2.75 5.61 -12.90
C ASN A 37 -3.18 4.70 -14.08
N LEU A 38 -2.23 4.02 -14.73
CA LEU A 38 -2.51 3.00 -15.73
C LEU A 38 -2.95 1.67 -15.09
N SER A 39 -2.61 1.47 -13.82
CA SER A 39 -3.20 0.40 -13.03
C SER A 39 -4.66 0.77 -12.81
N ARG A 40 -5.60 0.00 -13.39
CA ARG A 40 -7.06 0.14 -13.21
C ARG A 40 -7.44 -0.10 -11.74
N ASP A 41 -7.08 0.81 -10.84
CA ASP A 41 -7.33 0.64 -9.42
C ASP A 41 -8.09 1.83 -8.83
N PRO A 42 -9.39 1.98 -9.17
CA PRO A 42 -10.25 2.99 -8.57
C PRO A 42 -10.74 2.62 -7.16
N GLU A 43 -10.15 1.64 -6.47
CA GLU A 43 -10.75 1.14 -5.21
C GLU A 43 -9.83 1.21 -4.00
N ALA A 44 -9.26 2.39 -3.72
CA ALA A 44 -8.75 2.69 -2.39
C ALA A 44 -9.79 2.33 -1.30
N GLY A 45 -11.09 2.53 -1.59
CA GLY A 45 -12.18 2.13 -0.71
C GLY A 45 -12.37 0.60 -0.51
N ALA A 46 -11.88 -0.25 -1.41
CA ALA A 46 -11.93 -1.71 -1.22
C ALA A 46 -10.79 -2.23 -0.32
N MET A 47 -9.78 -1.39 -0.04
CA MET A 47 -8.71 -1.65 0.93
C MET A 47 -9.00 -1.02 2.30
N VAL A 48 -10.25 -0.60 2.55
CA VAL A 48 -10.70 -0.05 3.83
C VAL A 48 -11.84 -0.92 4.38
N ALA A 49 -11.96 -0.97 5.71
CA ALA A 49 -13.03 -1.71 6.36
C ALA A 49 -14.42 -1.25 5.87
N PRO A 50 -15.41 -2.16 5.78
CA PRO A 50 -15.35 -3.58 6.13
C PRO A 50 -14.81 -4.49 5.02
N ARG A 51 -14.43 -3.93 3.85
CA ARG A 51 -14.06 -4.75 2.68
C ARG A 51 -12.60 -5.16 2.68
N GLY A 52 -11.73 -4.40 3.32
CA GLY A 52 -10.29 -4.65 3.33
C GLY A 52 -9.59 -3.94 4.47
N ALA A 53 -8.27 -3.90 4.39
CA ALA A 53 -7.43 -3.16 5.32
C ALA A 53 -6.20 -2.62 4.60
N PHE A 54 -5.73 -1.45 5.03
CA PHE A 54 -4.45 -0.91 4.62
C PHE A 54 -3.53 -0.91 5.83
N LEU A 55 -2.34 -1.47 5.68
CA LEU A 55 -1.39 -1.64 6.78
C LEU A 55 -0.11 -0.89 6.48
N VAL A 56 0.48 -0.29 7.51
CA VAL A 56 1.82 0.30 7.44
C VAL A 56 2.70 -0.35 8.50
N ALA A 57 3.90 -0.72 8.09
CA ALA A 57 4.96 -1.22 8.95
C ALA A 57 5.83 -0.06 9.43
N ARG A 58 6.06 0.07 10.74
CA ARG A 58 6.84 1.16 11.35
C ARG A 58 7.84 0.63 12.36
N ASP A 59 8.96 1.32 12.47
CA ASP A 59 9.89 1.20 13.59
C ASP A 59 10.12 2.56 14.27
N ALA A 60 11.18 2.68 15.07
CA ALA A 60 11.50 3.93 15.77
C ALA A 60 11.97 5.06 14.85
N ALA A 61 12.43 4.76 13.62
CA ALA A 61 12.90 5.74 12.66
C ALA A 61 11.77 6.22 11.72
N GLY A 62 10.71 5.44 11.55
CA GLY A 62 9.53 5.85 10.80
C GLY A 62 8.84 4.72 10.04
N PRO A 63 8.03 5.05 9.02
CA PRO A 63 7.38 4.05 8.18
C PRO A 63 8.40 3.36 7.25
N LEU A 64 8.30 2.04 7.15
CA LEU A 64 9.22 1.19 6.37
C LEU A 64 8.57 0.63 5.11
N GLY A 65 7.25 0.49 5.11
CA GLY A 65 6.50 -0.08 3.99
C GLY A 65 5.01 -0.12 4.28
N CYS A 66 4.24 -0.37 3.24
CA CYS A 66 2.79 -0.50 3.34
C CYS A 66 2.28 -1.69 2.54
N VAL A 67 1.07 -2.13 2.82
CA VAL A 67 0.39 -3.14 2.01
C VAL A 67 -1.12 -2.95 2.07
N GLY A 68 -1.78 -3.10 0.92
CA GLY A 68 -3.23 -3.12 0.81
C GLY A 68 -3.75 -4.56 0.78
N LEU A 69 -4.69 -4.88 1.66
CA LEU A 69 -5.52 -6.07 1.59
C LEU A 69 -6.86 -5.68 0.98
N LYS A 70 -7.10 -6.12 -0.26
CA LYS A 70 -8.36 -5.90 -0.97
C LYS A 70 -9.25 -7.13 -0.84
N GLY A 71 -10.38 -7.04 -0.15
CA GLY A 71 -11.32 -8.16 -0.07
C GLY A 71 -12.10 -8.36 -1.37
N GLY A 72 -12.26 -9.63 -1.72
CA GLY A 72 -13.18 -10.14 -2.74
C GLY A 72 -14.32 -10.92 -2.09
N LYS A 73 -15.05 -11.71 -2.89
CA LYS A 73 -16.18 -12.52 -2.38
C LYS A 73 -15.71 -13.70 -1.53
N ASP A 74 -14.79 -14.49 -2.09
CA ASP A 74 -14.32 -15.75 -1.48
C ASP A 74 -12.80 -15.74 -1.21
N TYR A 75 -12.14 -14.63 -1.54
CA TYR A 75 -10.69 -14.45 -1.42
C TYR A 75 -10.35 -12.99 -1.11
N ALA A 76 -9.08 -12.73 -0.79
CA ALA A 76 -8.54 -11.38 -0.70
C ALA A 76 -7.23 -11.29 -1.47
N GLU A 77 -6.91 -10.11 -1.97
CA GLU A 77 -5.70 -9.84 -2.73
C GLU A 77 -4.73 -8.99 -1.90
N ILE A 78 -3.46 -9.38 -1.90
CA ILE A 78 -2.37 -8.52 -1.44
C ILE A 78 -1.97 -7.59 -2.59
N LYS A 79 -1.94 -6.29 -2.32
CA LYS A 79 -1.61 -5.24 -3.29
C LYS A 79 -0.53 -4.34 -2.72
N ARG A 80 0.37 -3.87 -3.60
CA ARG A 80 1.36 -2.82 -3.31
C ARG A 80 2.37 -3.21 -2.21
N LEU A 81 2.90 -4.43 -2.32
CA LEU A 81 3.98 -4.97 -1.47
C LEU A 81 5.32 -4.87 -2.20
#